data_AF-A0A1H8ELU4-F1
#
_entry.id   AF-A0A1H8ELU4-F1
#
_cell.length_a   1.000
_cell.length_b   1.000
_cell.length_c   1.000
_cell.angle_alpha   90.00
_cell.angle_beta   90.00
_cell.angle_gamma   90.00
#
_symmetry.space_group_name_H-M   'P 1'
#
loop_
_entity.id
_entity.type
_entity.pdbx_description
1 polymer ?
#
loop_
_entity_poly.entity_id
_entity_poly.type
_entity_poly.pdbx_seq_one_letter_code
_entity_poly.pdbx_strand_id
1 'polypeptide(L)'
;MTMSKVKVSAVEAKELEWITAHGDTERCIKEYIEYGHTWNKYLKPLKDMGFDKFVAAVVNGWEVEKTPHEKVKEYYDNQASLADHHRNTSLVTISHILLHLGIKIDGINA
;
A
#
# COMPACT_ATOMS: atom_id res chain seq x y z
N MET A 1 15.55 15.80 3.56
CA MET A 1 15.36 14.47 2.96
C MET A 1 14.01 13.96 3.42
N THR A 2 13.03 13.83 2.53
CA THR A 2 11.82 13.06 2.81
C THR A 2 12.21 11.58 2.80
N MET A 3 12.08 10.90 3.94
CA MET A 3 12.30 9.45 3.97
C MET A 3 11.20 8.77 3.14
N SER A 4 11.56 7.76 2.34
CA SER A 4 10.62 7.04 1.50
C SER A 4 9.63 6.23 2.34
N LYS A 5 8.34 6.27 1.99
CA LYS A 5 7.31 5.44 2.61
C LYS A 5 7.59 3.95 2.41
N VAL A 6 7.17 3.15 3.38
CA VAL A 6 7.33 1.68 3.33
C VAL A 6 6.14 1.05 2.62
N LYS A 7 6.40 0.12 1.70
CA LYS A 7 5.35 -0.69 1.08
C LYS A 7 4.88 -1.78 2.04
N VAL A 8 3.57 -1.84 2.26
CA VAL A 8 2.93 -2.80 3.16
C VAL A 8 1.70 -3.42 2.50
N SER A 9 1.32 -4.63 2.88
CA SER A 9 0.06 -5.24 2.43
C SER A 9 -1.14 -4.49 3.01
N ALA A 10 -2.33 -4.71 2.44
CA ALA A 10 -3.57 -4.13 2.97
C ALA A 10 -3.86 -4.55 4.42
N VAL A 11 -3.47 -5.78 4.81
CA VAL A 11 -3.63 -6.28 6.17
C VAL A 11 -2.67 -5.57 7.13
N GLU A 12 -1.38 -5.48 6.76
CA GLU A 12 -0.38 -4.74 7.53
C GLU A 12 -0.79 -3.26 7.69
N ALA A 13 -1.30 -2.63 6.62
CA ALA A 13 -1.77 -1.24 6.66
C ALA A 13 -2.90 -1.03 7.66
N LYS A 14 -3.90 -1.92 7.68
CA LYS A 14 -5.04 -1.83 8.61
C LYS A 14 -4.59 -1.95 10.07
N GLU A 15 -3.63 -2.83 10.36
CA GLU A 15 -3.08 -2.98 11.70
C GLU A 15 -2.20 -1.77 12.10
N LEU A 16 -1.42 -1.22 11.17
CA LEU A 16 -0.66 0.02 11.36
C LEU A 16 -1.59 1.22 11.64
N GLU A 17 -2.68 1.36 10.90
CA GLU A 17 -3.69 2.40 11.16
C GLU A 17 -4.27 2.27 12.56
N TRP A 18 -4.61 1.05 12.98
CA TRP A 18 -5.17 0.81 14.31
C TRP A 18 -4.17 1.20 15.41
N ILE A 19 -2.91 0.77 15.32
CA ILE A 19 -1.94 1.00 16.39
C ILE A 19 -1.51 2.48 16.48
N THR A 20 -1.34 3.13 15.34
CA THR A 20 -0.93 4.54 15.27
C THR A 20 -2.06 5.51 15.61
N ALA A 21 -3.32 5.08 15.51
CA ALA A 21 -4.46 5.85 16.02
C ALA A 21 -4.56 5.87 17.56
N HIS A 22 -3.94 4.91 18.26
CA HIS A 22 -4.07 4.72 19.71
C HIS A 22 -2.77 4.95 20.50
N GLY A 23 -1.68 5.33 19.82
CA GLY A 23 -0.38 5.57 20.43
C GLY A 23 0.51 6.46 19.58
N ASP A 24 1.46 7.14 20.22
CA ASP A 24 2.54 7.81 19.51
C ASP A 24 3.59 6.80 19.02
N THR A 25 4.47 7.24 18.11
CA THR A 25 5.53 6.43 17.52
C THR A 25 6.41 5.75 18.58
N GLU A 26 6.76 6.46 19.65
CA GLU A 26 7.66 5.94 20.69
C GLU A 26 6.99 4.79 21.46
N ARG A 27 5.71 4.98 21.83
CA ARG A 27 4.90 3.96 22.47
C ARG A 27 4.75 2.72 21.59
N CYS A 28 4.43 2.87 20.31
CA CYS A 28 4.29 1.75 19.38
C CYS A 28 5.58 0.92 19.30
N ILE A 29 6.75 1.58 19.25
CA ILE A 29 8.05 0.89 19.18
C ILE A 29 8.36 0.15 20.49
N LYS A 30 8.14 0.78 21.64
CA LYS A 30 8.34 0.13 22.95
C LYS A 30 7.44 -1.08 23.11
N GLU A 31 6.15 -0.96 22.79
CA GLU A 31 5.20 -2.06 22.92
C GLU A 31 5.55 -3.26 22.03
N TYR A 32 6.06 -3.02 20.82
CA TYR A 32 6.53 -4.08 19.91
C TYR A 32 7.67 -4.91 20.52
N ILE A 33 8.57 -4.27 21.28
CA ILE A 33 9.73 -4.90 21.90
C ILE A 33 9.32 -5.60 23.20
N GLU A 34 8.59 -4.91 24.07
CA GLU A 34 8.28 -5.35 25.43
C GLU A 34 7.18 -6.44 25.45
N TYR A 35 6.20 -6.37 24.54
CA TYR A 35 5.03 -7.26 24.52
C TYR A 35 5.02 -8.23 23.34
N GLY A 36 6.18 -8.74 22.93
CA GLY A 36 6.32 -9.61 21.76
C GLY A 36 5.35 -10.81 21.70
N HIS A 37 4.97 -11.39 22.85
CA HIS A 37 3.99 -12.48 22.92
C HIS A 37 2.56 -12.05 22.59
N THR A 38 2.13 -10.86 23.04
CA THR A 38 0.82 -10.29 22.75
C THR A 38 0.71 -9.94 21.27
N TRP A 39 1.78 -9.36 20.71
CA TRP A 39 1.86 -9.01 19.30
C TRP A 39 1.85 -10.24 18.40
N ASN A 40 2.55 -11.32 18.76
CA ASN A 40 2.48 -12.59 18.03
C ASN A 40 1.06 -13.16 17.93
N LYS A 41 0.21 -12.88 18.92
CA LYS A 41 -1.16 -13.42 18.99
C LYS A 41 -2.18 -12.53 18.29
N TYR A 42 -2.07 -11.22 18.43
CA TYR A 42 -3.12 -10.27 18.00
C TYR A 42 -2.69 -9.34 16.86
N LEU A 43 -1.39 -9.21 16.61
CA LEU A 43 -0.78 -8.33 15.59
C LEU A 43 0.29 -9.12 14.82
N LYS A 44 -0.05 -10.37 14.48
CA LYS A 44 0.89 -11.29 13.82
C LYS A 44 1.41 -10.71 12.50
N PRO A 45 0.59 -10.08 11.63
CA PRO A 45 1.11 -9.42 10.43
C PRO A 45 2.17 -8.36 10.72
N LEU A 46 1.97 -7.50 11.73
CA LEU A 46 3.01 -6.54 12.15
C LEU A 46 4.26 -7.21 12.72
N LYS A 47 4.16 -8.40 13.32
CA LYS A 47 5.35 -9.15 13.73
C LYS A 47 6.08 -9.75 12.54
N ASP A 48 5.33 -10.40 11.66
CA ASP A 48 5.86 -11.11 10.50
C ASP A 48 6.57 -10.16 9.53
N MET A 49 6.14 -8.89 9.45
CA MET A 49 6.79 -7.88 8.62
C MET A 49 8.22 -7.53 9.08
N GLY A 50 8.57 -7.86 10.33
CA GLY A 50 9.88 -7.62 10.92
C GLY A 50 10.02 -6.25 11.59
N PHE A 51 10.91 -6.17 12.59
CA PHE A 51 11.10 -4.98 13.42
C PHE A 51 11.51 -3.75 12.61
N ASP A 52 12.52 -3.87 11.75
CA ASP A 52 13.04 -2.73 10.99
C ASP A 52 11.99 -2.14 10.04
N LYS A 53 11.23 -3.01 9.37
CA LYS A 53 10.14 -2.61 8.47
C LYS A 53 8.99 -1.95 9.25
N PHE A 54 8.66 -2.49 10.42
CA PHE A 54 7.66 -1.91 11.32
C PHE A 54 8.07 -0.51 11.79
N VAL A 55 9.29 -0.35 12.33
CA VAL A 55 9.82 0.95 12.78
C VAL A 55 9.81 1.95 11.63
N ALA A 56 10.29 1.54 10.45
CA ALA A 56 10.27 2.40 9.28
C ALA A 56 8.85 2.81 8.87
N ALA A 57 7.86 1.91 8.95
CA ALA A 57 6.47 2.23 8.64
C ALA A 57 5.87 3.24 9.63
N VAL A 58 6.10 3.08 10.93
CA VAL A 58 5.55 3.99 11.95
C VAL A 58 6.24 5.36 11.93
N VAL A 59 7.53 5.43 11.59
CA VAL A 59 8.30 6.69 11.55
C VAL A 59 8.14 7.44 10.21
N ASN A 60 8.25 6.74 9.08
CA ASN A 60 8.25 7.35 7.76
C ASN A 60 6.89 7.30 7.06
N GLY A 61 5.92 6.58 7.63
CA GLY A 61 4.65 6.27 7.00
C GLY A 61 4.74 5.09 6.03
N TRP A 62 3.57 4.64 5.58
CA TRP A 62 3.42 3.50 4.67
C TRP A 62 2.56 3.82 3.45
N GLU A 63 2.68 2.98 2.44
CA GLU A 63 1.77 2.90 1.30
C GLU A 63 1.31 1.46 1.10
N VAL A 64 0.03 1.27 0.80
CA VAL A 64 -0.51 -0.07 0.56
C VAL A 64 -0.05 -0.56 -0.81
N GLU A 65 0.64 -1.70 -0.83
CA GLU A 65 0.98 -2.41 -2.04
C GLU A 65 -0.29 -3.03 -2.63
N LYS A 66 -0.68 -2.51 -3.80
CA LYS A 66 -1.84 -2.97 -4.56
C LYS A 66 -1.41 -4.02 -5.57
N THR A 67 -2.19 -5.09 -5.66
CA THR A 67 -2.07 -6.10 -6.72
C THR A 67 -2.38 -5.49 -8.09
N PRO A 68 -1.93 -6.12 -9.20
CA PRO A 68 -2.33 -5.71 -10.55
C PRO A 68 -3.85 -5.58 -10.71
N HIS A 69 -4.60 -6.52 -10.15
CA HIS A 69 -6.06 -6.50 -10.18
C HIS A 69 -6.63 -5.26 -9.48
N GLU A 70 -6.19 -4.97 -8.26
CA GLU A 70 -6.64 -3.80 -7.50
C GLU A 70 -6.29 -2.48 -8.20
N LYS A 71 -5.09 -2.37 -8.78
CA LYS A 71 -4.67 -1.19 -9.55
C LYS A 71 -5.57 -0.95 -10.76
N VAL A 72 -5.90 -2.02 -11.51
CA VAL A 72 -6.79 -1.93 -12.68
C VAL A 72 -8.23 -1.63 -12.24
N LYS A 73 -8.71 -2.30 -11.20
CA LYS A 73 -10.05 -2.06 -10.65
C LYS A 73 -10.22 -0.62 -10.18
N GLU A 74 -9.27 -0.11 -9.40
CA GLU A 74 -9.27 1.29 -8.95
C GLU A 74 -9.25 2.27 -10.12
N TYR A 75 -8.45 2.01 -11.17
CA TYR A 75 -8.46 2.83 -12.36
C TYR A 75 -9.87 2.92 -12.97
N TYR A 76 -10.57 1.79 -13.13
CA TYR A 76 -11.92 1.79 -13.68
C TYR A 76 -12.97 2.37 -12.74
N ASP A 77 -12.88 2.11 -11.44
CA ASP A 77 -13.83 2.68 -10.45
C ASP A 77 -13.72 4.22 -10.42
N ASN A 78 -12.49 4.76 -10.50
CA ASN A 78 -12.25 6.20 -10.58
C ASN A 78 -12.75 6.79 -11.91
N GLN A 79 -12.56 6.09 -13.04
CA GLN A 79 -13.09 6.52 -14.34
C GLN A 79 -14.62 6.43 -14.41
N ALA A 80 -15.24 5.43 -13.76
CA ALA A 80 -16.70 5.30 -13.71
C ALA A 80 -17.37 6.44 -12.91
N SER A 81 -16.66 7.03 -11.95
CA SER A 81 -17.12 8.25 -11.26
C SER A 81 -17.08 9.51 -12.15
N LEU A 82 -16.29 9.49 -13.21
CA LEU A 82 -16.16 10.53 -14.22
C LEU A 82 -16.99 10.11 -15.43
N ALA A 83 -18.32 10.19 -15.30
CA ALA A 83 -19.26 9.84 -16.35
C ALA A 83 -19.08 10.71 -17.60
N ASP A 84 -18.13 10.34 -18.45
CA ASP A 84 -18.04 10.72 -19.87
C ASP A 84 -17.44 9.54 -20.66
N HIS A 85 -18.24 8.48 -20.83
CA HIS A 85 -17.86 7.23 -21.48
C HIS A 85 -17.64 7.35 -23.01
N HIS A 86 -17.49 8.55 -23.54
CA HIS A 86 -17.28 8.77 -24.96
C HIS A 86 -15.85 9.27 -25.23
N ARG A 87 -14.95 8.32 -25.58
CA ARG A 87 -13.87 8.43 -26.60
C ARG A 87 -12.63 7.56 -26.39
N ASN A 88 -12.54 6.71 -25.36
CA ASN A 88 -11.37 5.84 -25.23
C ASN A 88 -11.48 4.63 -26.17
N THR A 89 -10.59 4.58 -27.17
CA THR A 89 -10.40 3.39 -28.00
C THR A 89 -9.77 2.28 -27.16
N SER A 90 -9.92 1.03 -27.63
CA SER A 90 -9.33 -0.15 -26.98
C SER A 90 -7.82 0.00 -26.77
N LEU A 91 -7.12 0.65 -27.71
CA LEU A 91 -5.67 0.87 -27.66
C LEU A 91 -5.25 1.85 -26.55
N VAL A 92 -5.98 2.95 -26.38
CA VAL A 92 -5.71 3.92 -25.29
C VAL A 92 -5.94 3.26 -23.93
N THR A 93 -7.03 2.49 -23.83
CA THR A 93 -7.35 1.74 -22.61
C THR A 93 -6.25 0.75 -22.24
N ILE A 94 -5.76 -0.04 -23.21
CA ILE A 94 -4.66 -1.00 -22.99
C ILE A 94 -3.38 -0.26 -22.56
N SER A 95 -3.05 0.86 -23.20
CA SER A 95 -1.85 1.64 -22.87
C SER A 95 -1.91 2.20 -21.45
N HIS A 96 -3.08 2.68 -20.99
CA HIS A 96 -3.27 3.17 -19.62
C HIS A 96 -3.18 2.04 -18.58
N ILE A 97 -3.73 0.85 -18.88
CA ILE A 97 -3.58 -0.32 -18.01
C ILE A 97 -2.11 -0.69 -17.86
N LEU A 98 -1.36 -0.79 -18.97
CA LEU A 98 0.06 -1.11 -18.94
C LEU A 98 0.86 -0.09 -18.10
N LEU A 99 0.54 1.21 -18.26
CA LEU A 99 1.14 2.28 -17.47
C LEU A 99 0.83 2.12 -15.96
N HIS A 100 -0.43 1.87 -15.59
CA HIS A 100 -0.83 1.67 -14.19
C HIS A 100 -0.18 0.43 -13.56
N LEU A 101 0.04 -0.61 -14.35
CA LEU A 101 0.74 -1.80 -13.92
C LEU A 101 2.27 -1.64 -13.88
N GLY A 102 2.81 -0.54 -14.43
CA GLY A 102 4.25 -0.31 -14.55
C GLY A 102 4.92 -1.20 -15.59
N ILE A 103 4.15 -1.76 -16.53
CA ILE A 103 4.64 -2.64 -17.59
C ILE A 103 5.02 -1.77 -18.80
N LYS A 104 6.27 -1.91 -19.25
CA LYS A 104 6.75 -1.29 -20.50
C LYS A 104 6.87 -2.33 -21.59
N ILE A 105 6.35 -2.01 -22.76
CA ILE A 105 6.50 -2.80 -23.98
C ILE A 105 7.00 -1.85 -25.07
N ASP A 106 8.17 -2.16 -25.62
CA ASP A 106 8.82 -1.35 -26.65
C ASP A 106 7.91 -1.23 -27.88
N GLY A 107 7.77 -0.01 -28.39
CA GLY A 107 6.91 0.30 -29.53
C GLY A 107 5.41 0.33 -29.21
N ILE A 108 4.99 0.13 -27.96
CA ILE A 108 3.58 0.24 -27.52
C ILE A 108 3.39 1.39 -26.54
N ASN A 109 4.14 1.41 -25.43
CA ASN A 109 3.92 2.39 -24.36
C ASN A 109 5.22 2.91 -23.69
N ALA A 110 6.34 2.79 -24.41
CA ALA A 110 7.67 3.23 -24.01
C ALA A 110 8.17 4.37 -24.92
#